data_AF-A0A527GRZ5-F1
#
_entry.id   AF-A0A527GRZ5-F1
#
_cell.length_a   1.000
_cell.length_b   1.000
_cell.length_c   1.000
_cell.angle_alpha   90.00
_cell.angle_beta   90.00
_cell.angle_gamma   90.00
#
_symmetry.space_group_name_H-M   'P 1'
#
loop_
_entity.id
_entity.type
_entity.pdbx_description
1 polymer ?
#
loop_
_entity_poly.entity_id
_entity_poly.type
_entity_poly.pdbx_seq_one_letter_code
_entity_poly.pdbx_strand_id
1 'polypeptide(L)'
;DVVEKGEGWNRTRLDEAGFGPTIASAVDAMSRRDGEDYFAFVRRAASNPLALPVKRADLADNIWQARQVGASTVKYEEALRILDDEFPRRQHQP
;
A
#
# COMPACT_ATOMS: atom_id res chain seq x y z
N ASP A 1 15.76 -0.41 -14.78
CA ASP A 1 15.91 -1.86 -14.58
C ASP A 1 14.88 -2.37 -13.60
N VAL A 2 13.88 -3.09 -14.12
CA VAL A 2 13.77 -4.56 -14.12
C VAL A 2 13.14 -5.04 -12.81
N VAL A 3 11.81 -5.04 -12.84
CA VAL A 3 10.95 -5.85 -12.00
C VAL A 3 11.11 -7.31 -12.45
N GLU A 4 12.20 -7.92 -12.00
CA GLU A 4 12.32 -9.36 -11.80
C GLU A 4 13.26 -9.56 -10.61
N LYS A 5 13.03 -10.61 -9.81
CA LYS A 5 13.69 -10.95 -8.52
C LYS A 5 13.05 -10.35 -7.27
N GLY A 6 11.83 -10.80 -7.01
CA GLY A 6 11.18 -10.65 -5.71
C GLY A 6 10.28 -11.81 -5.28
N GLU A 7 10.34 -12.96 -5.95
CA GLU A 7 9.88 -14.21 -5.33
C GLU A 7 10.79 -14.48 -4.11
N GLY A 8 10.34 -14.14 -2.90
CA GLY A 8 11.17 -14.38 -1.72
C GLY A 8 10.78 -13.69 -0.42
N TRP A 9 9.70 -12.92 -0.38
CA TRP A 9 9.10 -12.47 0.88
C TRP A 9 7.96 -13.42 1.24
N ASN A 10 8.32 -14.61 1.73
CA ASN A 10 7.34 -15.50 2.35
C ASN A 10 7.01 -14.96 3.75
N ARG A 11 5.78 -15.22 4.21
CA ARG A 11 5.30 -14.84 5.55
C ARG A 11 6.26 -15.31 6.67
N THR A 12 6.96 -16.42 6.43
CA THR A 12 7.99 -17.02 7.29
C THR A 12 9.20 -16.10 7.53
N ARG A 13 9.66 -15.33 6.53
CA ARG A 13 10.80 -14.41 6.68
C ARG A 13 10.49 -13.18 7.54
N LEU A 14 9.22 -12.77 7.63
CA LEU A 14 8.82 -11.68 8.52
C LEU A 14 8.82 -12.09 10.00
N ASP A 15 8.50 -13.35 10.28
CA ASP A 15 8.57 -13.90 11.64
C ASP A 15 10.04 -14.06 12.10
N GLU A 16 10.94 -14.50 11.20
CA GLU A 16 12.37 -14.67 11.51
C GLU A 16 13.13 -13.34 11.68
N ALA A 17 12.65 -12.25 11.06
CA ALA A 17 13.28 -10.93 11.14
C ALA A 17 12.95 -10.15 12.44
N GLY A 18 12.18 -10.74 13.37
CA GLY A 18 11.94 -10.16 14.69
C GLY A 18 11.00 -8.94 14.71
N PHE A 19 10.28 -8.69 13.62
CA PHE A 19 9.39 -7.53 13.49
C PHE A 19 8.03 -7.68 14.20
N GLY A 20 7.77 -8.85 14.80
CA GLY A 20 6.58 -9.10 15.60
C GLY A 20 5.27 -9.15 14.78
N PRO A 21 4.16 -9.58 15.41
CA PRO A 21 2.89 -9.84 14.72
C PRO A 21 2.29 -8.59 14.05
N THR A 22 2.59 -7.40 14.58
CA THR A 22 2.04 -6.13 14.08
C THR A 22 2.62 -5.74 12.71
N ILE A 23 3.93 -5.95 12.49
CA ILE A 23 4.57 -5.65 11.20
C ILE A 23 4.23 -6.73 10.17
N ALA A 24 4.16 -8.00 10.58
CA ALA A 24 3.67 -9.09 9.74
C ALA A 24 2.28 -8.78 9.17
N SER A 25 1.37 -8.28 10.01
CA SER A 25 0.04 -7.84 9.58
C SER A 25 0.08 -6.67 8.60
N ALA A 26 1.00 -5.72 8.76
CA ALA A 26 1.15 -4.59 7.84
C ALA A 26 1.66 -5.04 6.45
N VAL A 27 2.59 -5.98 6.40
CA VAL A 27 3.10 -6.53 5.12
C VAL A 27 2.06 -7.38 4.40
N ASP A 28 1.29 -8.19 5.13
CA ASP A 28 0.16 -8.94 4.55
C ASP A 28 -0.90 -7.98 3.99
N ALA A 29 -1.18 -6.89 4.69
CA ALA A 29 -2.08 -5.84 4.22
C ALA A 29 -1.59 -5.17 2.93
N MET A 30 -0.27 -5.01 2.77
CA MET A 30 0.38 -4.40 1.59
C MET A 30 0.60 -5.38 0.41
N SER A 31 0.29 -6.66 0.58
CA SER A 31 0.41 -7.68 -0.46
C SER A 31 -0.95 -7.91 -1.13
N ARG A 32 -1.06 -7.68 -2.45
CA ARG A 32 -2.30 -7.90 -3.20
C ARG A 32 -2.57 -9.40 -3.33
N ARG A 33 -3.83 -9.80 -3.15
CA ARG A 33 -4.25 -11.20 -3.35
C ARG A 33 -4.57 -11.47 -4.81
N ASP A 34 -4.42 -12.73 -5.23
CA ASP A 34 -4.78 -13.14 -6.58
C ASP A 34 -6.28 -12.92 -6.84
N GLY A 35 -6.60 -12.26 -7.95
CA GLY A 35 -7.98 -11.91 -8.31
C GLY A 35 -8.60 -10.77 -7.50
N GLU A 36 -7.87 -10.14 -6.57
CA GLU A 36 -8.38 -9.00 -5.80
C GLU A 36 -8.49 -7.74 -6.66
N ASP A 37 -9.67 -7.12 -6.66
CA ASP A 37 -9.87 -5.81 -7.27
C ASP A 37 -8.89 -4.78 -6.69
N TYR A 38 -8.40 -3.88 -7.54
CA TYR A 38 -7.40 -2.91 -7.14
C TYR A 38 -7.88 -1.99 -6.01
N PHE A 39 -9.12 -1.49 -6.07
CA PHE A 39 -9.65 -0.62 -5.02
C PHE A 39 -10.02 -1.40 -3.77
N ALA A 40 -10.45 -2.66 -3.90
CA ALA A 40 -10.62 -3.55 -2.75
C ALA A 40 -9.29 -3.78 -2.01
N PHE A 41 -8.20 -4.01 -2.74
CA PHE A 41 -6.86 -4.09 -2.17
C PHE A 41 -6.45 -2.80 -1.47
N VAL A 42 -6.65 -1.63 -2.10
CA VAL A 42 -6.33 -0.32 -1.51
C VAL A 42 -7.04 -0.12 -0.17
N ARG A 43 -8.36 -0.41 -0.11
CA ARG A 43 -9.14 -0.31 1.12
C ARG A 43 -8.67 -1.29 2.19
N ARG A 44 -8.42 -2.56 1.81
CA ARG A 44 -7.93 -3.58 2.76
C ARG A 44 -6.58 -3.19 3.36
N ALA A 45 -5.66 -2.70 2.53
CA ALA A 45 -4.36 -2.22 2.98
C ALA A 45 -4.54 -1.06 3.98
N ALA A 46 -5.40 -0.09 3.63
CA ALA A 46 -5.68 1.08 4.45
C ALA A 46 -6.39 0.78 5.78
N SER A 47 -7.14 -0.32 5.87
CA SER A 47 -7.73 -0.78 7.12
C SER A 47 -6.71 -1.18 8.18
N ASN A 48 -5.44 -1.43 7.81
CA ASN A 48 -4.37 -1.63 8.77
C ASN A 48 -3.70 -0.28 9.10
N PRO A 49 -3.75 0.20 10.36
CA PRO A 49 -3.19 1.49 10.76
C PRO A 49 -1.70 1.67 10.46
N LEU A 50 -0.91 0.58 10.46
CA LEU A 50 0.51 0.63 10.11
C LEU A 50 0.75 0.64 8.60
N ALA A 51 -0.14 0.03 7.82
CA ALA A 51 -0.03 -0.02 6.36
C ALA A 51 -0.62 1.23 5.69
N LEU A 52 -1.60 1.91 6.30
CA LEU A 52 -2.21 3.13 5.77
C LEU A 52 -1.21 4.23 5.34
N PRO A 53 -0.25 4.67 6.20
CA PRO A 53 0.72 5.68 5.79
C PRO A 53 1.63 5.18 4.66
N VAL A 54 2.01 3.90 4.68
CA VAL A 54 2.81 3.27 3.63
C VAL A 54 2.05 3.26 2.31
N LYS A 55 0.75 2.91 2.33
CA LYS A 55 -0.09 2.86 1.14
C LYS A 55 -0.26 4.23 0.50
N ARG A 56 -0.38 5.29 1.30
CA ARG A 56 -0.45 6.67 0.80
C ARG A 56 0.85 7.11 0.14
N ALA A 57 2.00 6.75 0.73
CA ALA A 57 3.31 7.03 0.14
C ALA A 57 3.50 6.29 -1.20
N ASP A 58 3.14 5.00 -1.24
CA ASP A 58 3.14 4.18 -2.46
C ASP A 58 2.29 4.81 -3.58
N LEU A 59 1.07 5.25 -3.27
CA LEU A 59 0.21 5.90 -4.28
C LEU A 59 0.79 7.24 -4.77
N ALA A 60 1.37 8.05 -3.89
CA ALA A 60 1.99 9.31 -4.27
C ALA A 60 3.20 9.10 -5.18
N ASP A 61 4.04 8.10 -4.87
CA ASP A 61 5.19 7.73 -5.69
C ASP A 61 4.75 7.20 -7.06
N ASN A 62 3.73 6.33 -7.10
CA ASN A 62 3.16 5.82 -8.35
C ASN A 62 2.61 6.95 -9.25
N ILE A 63 1.99 7.99 -8.68
CA ILE A 63 1.54 9.18 -9.43
C ILE A 63 2.75 9.93 -9.98
N TRP A 64 3.76 10.17 -9.15
CA TRP A 64 4.97 10.87 -9.58
C TRP A 64 5.66 10.14 -10.73
N GLN A 65 5.86 8.82 -10.62
CA GLN A 65 6.44 7.98 -11.67
C GLN A 65 5.60 8.00 -12.95
N ALA A 66 4.27 7.84 -12.83
CA ALA A 66 3.38 7.88 -13.99
C ALA A 66 3.47 9.22 -14.74
N ARG A 67 3.60 10.34 -14.02
CA ARG A 67 3.83 11.66 -14.62
C ARG A 67 5.15 11.74 -15.38
N GLN A 68 6.23 11.17 -14.83
CA GLN A 68 7.55 11.20 -15.50
C GLN A 68 7.54 10.46 -16.84
N VAL A 69 6.78 9.37 -16.95
CA VAL A 69 6.73 8.54 -18.17
C VAL A 69 5.54 8.85 -19.08
N GLY A 70 4.73 9.86 -18.75
CA GLY A 70 3.53 10.23 -19.52
C GLY A 70 2.40 9.19 -19.45
N ALA A 71 2.37 8.34 -18.42
CA ALA A 71 1.31 7.37 -18.19
C ALA A 71 0.13 7.99 -17.43
N SER A 72 -1.03 7.32 -17.49
CA SER A 72 -2.24 7.75 -16.77
C SER A 72 -2.07 7.67 -15.25
N THR A 73 -2.38 8.79 -14.57
CA THR A 73 -2.40 8.91 -13.10
C THR A 73 -3.77 8.61 -12.50
N VAL A 74 -4.82 8.56 -13.32
CA VAL A 74 -6.23 8.57 -12.91
C VAL A 74 -6.53 7.49 -11.86
N LYS A 75 -6.04 6.27 -12.09
CA LYS A 75 -6.29 5.14 -11.16
C LYS A 75 -5.67 5.36 -9.76
N TYR A 76 -4.51 6.02 -9.69
CA TYR A 76 -3.81 6.27 -8.44
C TYR A 76 -4.40 7.47 -7.70
N GLU A 77 -4.81 8.50 -8.46
CA GLU A 77 -5.52 9.67 -7.92
C GLU A 77 -6.89 9.28 -7.36
N GLU A 78 -7.61 8.37 -8.03
CA GLU A 78 -8.85 7.78 -7.53
C GLU A 78 -8.62 7.01 -6.22
N ALA A 79 -7.56 6.19 -6.17
CA ALA A 79 -7.21 5.46 -4.97
C ALA A 79 -6.88 6.40 -3.80
N LEU A 80 -6.15 7.49 -4.04
CA LEU A 80 -5.89 8.49 -3.01
C LEU A 80 -7.17 9.15 -2.50
N ARG A 81 -8.10 9.50 -3.39
CA ARG A 81 -9.39 10.09 -3.00
C ARG A 81 -10.17 9.15 -2.09
N ILE A 82 -10.27 7.86 -2.45
CA ILE A 82 -10.90 6.83 -1.61
C ILE A 82 -10.26 6.80 -0.22
N LEU A 83 -8.92 6.89 -0.13
CA LEU A 83 -8.24 6.89 1.16
C LEU A 83 -8.50 8.16 1.97
N ASP A 84 -8.61 9.32 1.32
CA ASP A 84 -8.93 10.58 1.99
C ASP A 84 -10.35 10.60 2.55
N ASP A 85 -11.30 10.02 1.82
CA ASP A 85 -12.71 9.96 2.23
C ASP A 85 -12.96 8.90 3.31
N GLU A 86 -12.42 7.69 3.15
CA GLU A 86 -12.69 6.55 4.03
C GLU A 86 -11.72 6.47 5.23
N PHE A 87 -10.48 6.95 5.06
CA PHE A 87 -9.42 6.90 6.08
C PHE A 87 -8.80 8.28 6.28
N PRO A 88 -9.59 9.26 6.75
CA PRO A 88 -9.12 10.62 6.95
C PRO A 88 -7.94 10.59 7.93
N ARG A 89 -6.91 11.39 7.62
CA ARG A 89 -5.82 11.61 8.57
C ARG A 89 -6.47 12.17 9.84
N ARG A 90 -6.36 11.44 10.96
CA ARG A 90 -6.75 11.97 12.26
C ARG A 90 -5.93 13.25 12.44
N GLN A 91 -6.59 14.40 12.28
CA GLN A 91 -6.03 15.66 12.72
C GLN A 91 -5.82 15.48 14.23
N HIS A 92 -4.57 15.46 14.67
CA HIS A 92 -4.29 15.68 16.07
C HIS A 92 -4.95 17.02 16.41
N GLN A 93 -6.07 16.96 17.15
CA GLN A 93 -6.57 18.14 17.82
C GLN A 93 -5.49 18.54 18.85
N PRO A 94 -5.13 19.83 18.91
CA PRO A 94 -4.12 20.34 19.85
C PRO A 94 -4.55 20.13 21.30
#